data_AF-A0A959CAC7-F1
#
_entry.id   AF-A0A959CAC7-F1
#
_cell.length_a   1.000
_cell.length_b   1.000
_cell.length_c   1.000
_cell.angle_alpha   90.00
_cell.angle_beta   90.00
_cell.angle_gamma   90.00
#
_symmetry.space_group_name_H-M   'P 1'
#
loop_
_entity.id
_entity.type
_entity.pdbx_description
1 polymer ?
#
loop_
_entity_poly.entity_id
_entity_poly.type
_entity_poly.pdbx_seq_one_letter_code
_entity_poly.pdbx_strand_id
1 'polypeptide(L)'
;MTASIMHWWERQPDLRIVISIRSDFLHLLDEISPLIPGILRNRYQLQPLNRKQAEEAIAMPADSTGGPFASPRFTYHPDAMEQIINFLAGHEREESQASGEDFALLKRQDEIESFNLQILCQYVEEKIIREGVTEGFEVTTDFYNAQAGLEREIRDFYTKQLDLLPEAFARRTGKVLE
;
A
#
# COMPACT_ATOMS: atom_id res chain seq x y z
N MET A 1 38.60 19.51 -15.23
CA MET A 1 37.67 18.36 -15.44
C MET A 1 38.45 17.29 -16.17
N THR A 2 38.59 16.11 -15.56
CA THR A 2 39.44 15.01 -16.04
C THR A 2 38.81 14.31 -17.25
N ALA A 3 39.65 13.85 -18.18
CA ALA A 3 39.26 13.23 -19.46
C ALA A 3 38.25 12.07 -19.33
N SER A 4 38.15 11.43 -18.16
CA SER A 4 37.15 10.39 -17.86
C SER A 4 35.70 10.89 -17.85
N ILE A 5 35.46 12.17 -17.57
CA ILE A 5 34.10 12.77 -17.61
C ILE A 5 33.66 12.99 -19.07
N MET A 6 34.61 13.31 -19.97
CA MET A 6 34.30 13.53 -21.39
C MET A 6 33.88 12.25 -22.13
N HIS A 7 34.36 11.08 -21.69
CA HIS A 7 33.98 9.79 -22.30
C HIS A 7 32.50 9.43 -22.08
N TRP A 8 31.87 9.92 -20.99
CA TRP A 8 30.43 9.73 -20.74
C TRP A 8 29.53 10.47 -21.73
N TRP A 9 30.04 11.51 -22.41
CA TRP A 9 29.27 12.28 -23.39
C TRP A 9 29.36 11.69 -24.81
N GLU A 10 30.34 10.83 -25.08
CA GLU A 10 30.52 10.19 -26.41
C GLU A 10 29.60 8.99 -26.63
N ARG A 11 29.08 8.39 -25.56
CA ARG A 11 28.11 7.28 -25.63
C ARG A 11 26.83 7.67 -24.91
N GLN A 12 25.69 7.47 -25.58
CA GLN A 12 24.41 7.51 -24.87
C GLN A 12 24.45 6.45 -23.75
N PRO A 13 24.23 6.83 -22.48
CA PRO A 13 24.20 5.86 -21.40
C PRO A 13 23.01 4.91 -21.61
N ASP A 14 23.25 3.61 -21.44
CA ASP A 14 22.19 2.61 -21.43
C ASP A 14 21.39 2.75 -20.14
N LEU A 15 20.35 3.59 -20.20
CA LEU A 15 19.54 3.98 -19.04
C LEU A 15 18.12 3.43 -19.19
N ARG A 16 17.66 2.73 -18.16
CA ARG A 16 16.27 2.29 -18.01
C ARG A 16 15.66 3.02 -16.83
N ILE A 17 14.59 3.78 -17.07
CA ILE A 17 13.91 4.59 -16.07
C ILE A 17 12.54 3.99 -15.80
N VAL A 18 12.20 3.78 -14.53
CA VAL A 18 10.85 3.41 -14.07
C VAL A 18 10.36 4.53 -13.17
N ILE A 19 9.18 5.07 -13.47
CA ILE A 19 8.53 6.14 -12.71
C ILE A 19 7.27 5.56 -12.07
N SER A 20 7.16 5.69 -10.75
CA SER A 20 5.92 5.40 -10.02
C SER A 20 5.25 6.70 -9.63
N ILE A 21 3.98 6.85 -9.98
CA ILE A 21 3.17 8.03 -9.72
C ILE A 21 1.75 7.60 -9.41
N ARG A 22 1.09 8.34 -8.52
CA ARG A 22 -0.36 8.18 -8.35
C ARG A 22 -1.10 8.73 -9.56
N SER A 23 -2.27 8.17 -9.84
CA SER A 23 -3.07 8.51 -11.03
C SER A 23 -3.53 9.98 -11.06
N ASP A 24 -3.76 10.60 -9.90
CA ASP A 24 -4.13 12.02 -9.76
C ASP A 24 -3.02 12.98 -10.21
N PHE A 25 -1.75 12.58 -10.09
CA PHE A 25 -0.59 13.39 -10.49
C PHE A 25 -0.11 13.10 -11.91
N LEU A 26 -0.83 12.28 -12.69
CA LEU A 26 -0.42 11.91 -14.05
C LEU A 26 -0.23 13.14 -14.96
N HIS A 27 -1.00 14.21 -14.73
CA HIS A 27 -0.89 15.48 -15.46
C HIS A 27 0.52 16.11 -15.38
N LEU A 28 1.29 15.84 -14.32
CA LEU A 28 2.66 16.34 -14.21
C LEU A 28 3.60 15.68 -15.23
N LEU A 29 3.30 14.47 -15.70
CA LEU A 29 4.09 13.81 -16.75
C LEU A 29 3.82 14.43 -18.13
N ASP A 30 2.64 15.01 -18.34
CA ASP A 30 2.33 15.73 -19.58
C ASP A 30 3.24 16.96 -19.74
N GLU A 31 3.55 17.66 -18.64
CA GLU A 31 4.47 18.80 -18.62
C GLU A 31 5.91 18.43 -19.03
N ILE A 32 6.31 17.18 -18.79
CA ILE A 32 7.67 16.66 -19.07
C ILE A 32 7.75 16.04 -20.48
N SER A 33 6.61 15.72 -21.10
CA SER A 33 6.52 15.14 -22.45
C SER A 33 7.32 15.89 -23.53
N PRO A 34 7.41 17.25 -23.53
CA PRO A 34 8.26 17.98 -24.48
C PRO A 34 9.75 17.70 -24.33
N LEU A 35 10.22 17.37 -23.11
CA LEU A 35 11.62 17.08 -22.80
C LEU A 35 11.97 15.62 -23.04
N ILE A 36 11.03 14.71 -22.79
CA ILE A 36 11.21 13.26 -22.96
C ILE A 36 10.10 12.72 -23.87
N PRO A 37 10.31 12.76 -25.20
CA PRO A 37 9.33 12.28 -26.15
C PRO A 37 8.97 10.81 -25.89
N GLY A 38 7.67 10.53 -25.75
CA GLY A 38 7.18 9.17 -25.56
C GLY A 38 7.21 8.65 -24.12
N ILE A 39 7.42 9.51 -23.12
CA ILE A 39 7.34 9.16 -21.69
C ILE A 39 6.01 8.47 -21.32
N LEU A 40 4.92 8.79 -22.03
CA LEU A 40 3.58 8.22 -21.81
C LEU A 40 3.30 6.94 -22.62
N ARG A 41 4.23 6.47 -23.47
CA ARG A 41 4.00 5.29 -24.33
C ARG A 41 3.87 3.99 -23.55
N ASN A 42 4.67 3.85 -22.48
CA ASN A 42 4.76 2.62 -21.70
C ASN A 42 4.15 2.84 -20.31
N ARG A 43 2.83 2.97 -20.25
CA ARG A 43 2.10 3.08 -18.98
C ARG A 43 1.60 1.71 -18.53
N TYR A 44 1.77 1.45 -17.25
CA TYR A 44 1.19 0.29 -16.60
C TYR A 44 0.44 0.74 -15.36
N GLN A 45 -0.86 0.45 -15.30
CA GLN A 45 -1.69 0.78 -14.15
C GLN A 45 -1.76 -0.44 -13.24
N LEU A 46 -1.31 -0.27 -11.99
CA LEU A 46 -1.51 -1.28 -10.96
C LEU A 46 -3.02 -1.44 -10.72
N GLN A 47 -3.50 -2.66 -10.92
CA GLN A 47 -4.88 -3.04 -10.64
C GLN A 47 -5.01 -3.47 -9.18
N PRO A 48 -6.23 -3.46 -8.62
CA PRO A 48 -6.51 -4.09 -7.33
C PRO A 48 -6.04 -5.54 -7.29
N LEU A 49 -5.74 -6.01 -6.08
CA LEU A 49 -5.33 -7.39 -5.84
C LEU A 49 -6.56 -8.29 -5.85
N ASN A 50 -6.45 -9.50 -6.40
CA ASN A 50 -7.44 -10.54 -6.11
C ASN A 50 -7.18 -11.19 -4.74
N ARG A 51 -8.14 -11.96 -4.22
CA ARG A 51 -8.02 -12.67 -2.94
C ARG A 51 -6.70 -13.43 -2.76
N LYS A 52 -6.31 -14.23 -3.76
CA LYS A 52 -5.09 -15.03 -3.70
C LYS A 52 -3.83 -14.17 -3.65
N GLN A 53 -3.80 -13.10 -4.44
CA GLN A 53 -2.71 -12.13 -4.42
C GLN A 53 -2.63 -11.39 -3.07
N ALA A 54 -3.78 -11.09 -2.46
CA ALA A 54 -3.83 -10.51 -1.12
C ALA A 54 -3.32 -11.49 -0.04
N GLU A 55 -3.70 -12.77 -0.10
CA GLU A 55 -3.15 -13.82 0.78
C GLU A 55 -1.63 -13.87 0.71
N GLU A 56 -1.09 -13.95 -0.51
CA GLU A 56 0.36 -13.97 -0.76
C GLU A 56 1.02 -12.68 -0.26
N ALA A 57 0.41 -11.52 -0.52
CA ALA A 57 0.93 -10.23 -0.09
C ALA A 57 0.94 -10.04 1.44
N ILE A 58 0.06 -10.72 2.18
CA ILE A 58 0.03 -10.69 3.65
C ILE A 58 1.01 -11.73 4.23
N ALA A 59 0.97 -12.96 3.71
CA ALA A 59 1.72 -14.08 4.29
C ALA A 59 3.22 -14.01 4.00
N MET A 60 3.62 -13.65 2.78
CA MET A 60 5.03 -13.62 2.38
C MET A 60 5.91 -12.67 3.20
N PRO A 61 5.52 -11.40 3.47
CA PRO A 61 6.33 -10.52 4.31
C PRO A 61 6.38 -10.99 5.77
N ALA A 62 5.27 -11.51 6.32
CA ALA A 62 5.20 -11.98 7.69
C ALA A 62 6.09 -13.21 7.96
N ASP A 63 6.17 -14.12 6.98
CA ASP A 63 6.97 -15.35 7.07
C ASP A 63 8.43 -15.19 6.61
N SER A 64 8.83 -13.98 6.19
CA SER A 64 10.15 -13.74 5.61
C SER A 64 11.28 -13.96 6.62
N THR A 65 12.23 -14.83 6.28
CA THR A 65 13.39 -15.13 7.11
C THR A 65 14.51 -14.12 6.87
N GLY A 66 14.45 -13.01 7.61
CA GLY A 66 15.44 -11.95 7.54
C GLY A 66 15.14 -10.92 6.45
N GLY A 67 15.13 -9.66 6.85
CA GLY A 67 14.86 -8.50 6.01
C GLY A 67 14.95 -7.22 6.87
N PRO A 68 14.72 -6.04 6.29
CA PRO A 68 14.69 -4.77 7.04
C PRO A 68 13.40 -4.61 7.87
N PHE A 69 12.83 -5.69 8.37
CA PHE A 69 11.59 -5.69 9.15
C PHE A 69 11.89 -5.47 10.62
N ALA A 70 11.07 -4.65 11.28
CA ALA A 70 11.22 -4.37 12.70
C ALA A 70 10.56 -5.45 13.56
N SER A 71 9.52 -6.13 13.05
CA SER A 71 8.87 -7.24 13.73
C SER A 71 9.68 -8.54 13.61
N PRO A 72 9.56 -9.46 14.59
CA PRO A 72 9.98 -10.84 14.41
C PRO A 72 9.12 -11.54 13.35
N ARG A 73 9.52 -12.73 12.90
CA ARG A 73 8.72 -13.58 12.01
C ARG A 73 7.45 -14.06 12.71
N PHE A 74 6.32 -14.01 12.01
CA PHE A 74 5.02 -14.48 12.50
C PHE A 74 4.17 -15.04 11.37
N THR A 75 3.15 -15.81 11.73
CA THR A 75 2.17 -16.37 10.78
C THR A 75 0.77 -15.89 11.14
N TYR A 76 -0.18 -16.06 10.23
CA TYR A 76 -1.60 -15.80 10.49
C TYR A 76 -2.34 -17.13 10.62
N HIS A 77 -3.20 -17.22 11.64
CA HIS A 77 -4.16 -18.32 11.71
C HIS A 77 -5.12 -18.26 10.50
N PRO A 78 -5.54 -19.39 9.91
CA PRO A 78 -6.43 -19.39 8.74
C PRO A 78 -7.70 -18.55 8.92
N ASP A 79 -8.34 -18.62 10.09
CA ASP A 79 -9.54 -17.83 10.40
C ASP A 79 -9.27 -16.32 10.40
N ALA A 80 -8.09 -15.90 10.87
CA ALA A 80 -7.68 -14.51 10.87
C ALA A 80 -7.41 -14.00 9.45
N MET A 81 -6.72 -14.82 8.64
CA MET A 81 -6.47 -14.52 7.24
C MET A 81 -7.78 -14.37 6.47
N GLU A 82 -8.70 -15.32 6.62
CA GLU A 82 -10.01 -15.28 5.96
C GLU A 82 -10.82 -14.06 6.39
N GLN A 83 -10.82 -13.72 7.68
CA GLN A 83 -11.51 -12.53 8.19
C GLN A 83 -10.94 -11.23 7.61
N ILE A 84 -9.62 -11.09 7.57
CA ILE A 84 -8.96 -9.90 7.02
C ILE A 84 -9.31 -9.73 5.54
N ILE A 85 -9.26 -10.80 4.76
CA ILE A 85 -9.56 -10.76 3.33
C ILE A 85 -11.03 -10.48 3.08
N ASN A 86 -11.94 -11.12 3.82
CA ASN A 86 -13.37 -10.86 3.71
C ASN A 86 -13.72 -9.41 4.06
N PHE A 87 -13.04 -8.85 5.07
CA PHE A 87 -13.20 -7.46 5.44
C PHE A 87 -12.69 -6.52 4.33
N LEU A 88 -11.51 -6.77 3.78
CA LEU A 88 -10.92 -5.98 2.69
C LEU A 88 -11.74 -6.03 1.41
N ALA A 89 -12.31 -7.18 1.08
CA ALA A 89 -13.17 -7.40 -0.09
C ALA A 89 -14.58 -6.81 0.10
N GLY A 90 -15.08 -6.74 1.33
CA GLY A 90 -16.45 -6.30 1.65
C GLY A 90 -16.62 -4.79 1.80
N HIS A 91 -15.54 -4.01 1.96
CA HIS A 91 -15.61 -2.58 2.31
C HIS A 91 -16.11 -1.67 1.17
N GLU A 92 -16.26 -2.18 -0.05
CA GLU A 92 -16.86 -1.44 -1.18
C GLU A 92 -18.40 -1.37 -1.12
N ARG A 93 -19.05 -2.05 -0.16
CA ARG A 93 -20.52 -2.17 -0.12
C ARG A 93 -21.28 -0.94 0.38
N GLU A 94 -20.64 0.08 0.96
CA GLU A 94 -21.39 1.16 1.61
C GLU A 94 -21.82 2.34 0.70
N GLU A 95 -21.32 2.46 -0.53
CA GLU A 95 -21.66 3.61 -1.40
C GLU A 95 -22.40 3.29 -2.72
N SER A 96 -22.52 2.03 -3.13
CA SER A 96 -23.14 1.70 -4.43
C SER A 96 -24.47 0.94 -4.29
N GLN A 97 -25.54 1.68 -3.99
CA GLN A 97 -26.89 1.24 -4.35
C GLN A 97 -27.07 1.35 -5.88
N ALA A 98 -27.01 0.24 -6.61
CA ALA A 98 -27.73 0.12 -7.88
C ALA A 98 -27.85 -1.35 -8.35
N SER A 99 -29.10 -1.80 -8.38
CA SER A 99 -29.75 -2.65 -9.37
C SER A 99 -28.92 -3.22 -10.53
N GLY A 100 -28.93 -4.57 -10.61
CA GLY A 100 -29.00 -5.34 -11.86
C GLY A 100 -27.74 -5.41 -12.71
N GLU A 101 -26.92 -6.47 -12.51
CA GLU A 101 -26.08 -7.16 -13.51
C GLU A 101 -25.17 -8.19 -12.78
N ASP A 102 -25.70 -9.40 -12.58
CA ASP A 102 -25.23 -10.40 -11.60
C ASP A 102 -23.86 -11.07 -11.89
N PHE A 103 -23.14 -10.68 -12.95
CA PHE A 103 -21.85 -11.32 -13.30
C PHE A 103 -20.64 -10.38 -13.20
N ALA A 104 -20.80 -9.08 -13.44
CA ALA A 104 -19.73 -8.10 -13.27
C ALA A 104 -19.54 -7.70 -11.79
N LEU A 105 -20.62 -7.71 -11.01
CA LEU A 105 -20.60 -7.43 -9.56
C LEU A 105 -19.87 -8.50 -8.75
N LEU A 106 -19.89 -9.77 -9.16
CA LEU A 106 -19.15 -10.84 -8.47
C LEU A 106 -17.64 -10.67 -8.61
N LYS A 107 -17.17 -10.08 -9.72
CA LYS A 107 -15.73 -9.92 -9.97
C LYS A 107 -15.13 -8.74 -9.21
N ARG A 108 -15.89 -7.66 -9.03
CA ARG A 108 -15.51 -6.52 -8.18
C ARG A 108 -15.54 -6.85 -6.69
N GLN A 109 -16.41 -7.76 -6.27
CA GLN A 109 -16.49 -8.20 -4.88
C GLN A 109 -15.21 -8.85 -4.33
N ASP A 110 -14.26 -9.21 -5.19
CA ASP A 110 -12.98 -9.81 -4.80
C ASP A 110 -11.78 -8.90 -5.11
N GLU A 111 -12.03 -7.66 -5.52
CA GLU A 111 -10.99 -6.65 -5.72
C GLU A 111 -10.60 -6.04 -4.37
N ILE A 112 -9.33 -6.19 -4.00
CA ILE A 112 -8.77 -5.72 -2.75
C ILE A 112 -7.83 -4.56 -3.04
N GLU A 113 -8.16 -3.41 -2.49
CA GLU A 113 -7.31 -2.22 -2.56
C GLU A 113 -6.04 -2.41 -1.74
N SER A 114 -4.89 -2.33 -2.42
CA SER A 114 -3.57 -2.53 -1.81
C SER A 114 -3.29 -1.57 -0.64
N PHE A 115 -3.88 -0.38 -0.66
CA PHE A 115 -3.73 0.62 0.40
C PHE A 115 -4.39 0.19 1.71
N ASN A 116 -5.61 -0.33 1.67
CA ASN A 116 -6.30 -0.81 2.87
C ASN A 116 -5.57 -2.02 3.46
N LEU A 117 -5.08 -2.92 2.59
CA LEU A 117 -4.26 -4.05 3.00
C LEU A 117 -3.00 -3.59 3.73
N GLN A 118 -2.31 -2.57 3.21
CA GLN A 118 -1.11 -2.01 3.84
C GLN A 118 -1.40 -1.43 5.24
N ILE A 119 -2.48 -0.66 5.40
CA ILE A 119 -2.87 -0.10 6.70
C ILE A 119 -3.06 -1.23 7.73
N LEU A 120 -3.80 -2.28 7.37
CA LEU A 120 -4.08 -3.39 8.29
C LEU A 120 -2.82 -4.18 8.63
N CYS A 121 -1.97 -4.48 7.65
CA CYS A 121 -0.71 -5.19 7.88
C CYS A 121 0.21 -4.39 8.79
N GLN A 122 0.35 -3.08 8.55
CA GLN A 122 1.13 -2.18 9.39
C GLN A 122 0.60 -2.16 10.83
N TYR A 123 -0.72 -2.06 11.02
CA TYR A 123 -1.30 -2.09 12.36
C TYR A 123 -0.98 -3.40 13.11
N VAL A 124 -1.14 -4.55 12.45
CA VAL A 124 -0.82 -5.85 13.06
C VAL A 124 0.66 -5.92 13.41
N GLU A 125 1.55 -5.51 12.50
CA GLU A 125 3.00 -5.47 12.72
C GLU A 125 3.38 -4.57 13.90
N GLU A 126 2.86 -3.34 13.94
CA GLU A 126 3.10 -2.39 15.04
C GLU A 126 2.63 -2.95 16.39
N LYS A 127 1.50 -3.66 16.39
CA LYS A 127 0.98 -4.30 17.60
C LYS A 127 1.89 -5.45 18.06
N ILE A 128 2.38 -6.29 17.15
CA ILE A 128 3.36 -7.36 17.44
C ILE A 128 4.63 -6.78 18.06
N ILE A 129 5.17 -5.70 17.47
CA ILE A 129 6.35 -5.00 17.98
C ILE A 129 6.09 -4.44 19.38
N ARG A 130 4.93 -3.80 19.59
CA ARG A 130 4.56 -3.16 20.87
C ARG A 130 4.38 -4.19 21.99
N GLU A 131 3.79 -5.34 21.70
CA GLU A 131 3.55 -6.40 22.68
C GLU A 131 4.79 -7.27 22.92
N GLY A 132 5.88 -7.08 22.16
CA GLY A 132 7.14 -7.79 22.36
C GLY A 132 7.02 -9.29 22.11
N VAL A 133 6.18 -9.66 21.16
CA VAL A 133 5.85 -11.04 20.83
C VAL A 133 7.09 -11.80 20.34
N THR A 134 7.18 -13.10 20.62
CA THR A 134 8.31 -13.94 20.21
C THR A 134 8.19 -14.43 18.77
N GLU A 135 9.32 -14.82 18.19
CA GLU A 135 9.38 -15.42 16.85
C GLU A 135 8.49 -16.67 16.73
N GLY A 136 7.80 -16.80 15.59
CA GLY A 136 6.88 -17.92 15.33
C GLY A 136 5.50 -17.77 15.96
N PHE A 137 5.14 -16.56 16.39
CA PHE A 137 3.78 -16.27 16.84
C PHE A 137 2.76 -16.40 15.73
N GLU A 138 1.58 -16.89 16.09
CA GLU A 138 0.44 -17.01 15.19
C GLU A 138 -0.61 -15.95 15.54
N VAL A 139 -0.88 -15.05 14.59
CA VAL A 139 -1.87 -13.99 14.72
C VAL A 139 -3.26 -14.58 14.60
N THR A 140 -4.06 -14.46 15.66
CA THR A 140 -5.47 -14.87 15.70
C THR A 140 -6.41 -13.66 15.57
N THR A 141 -7.69 -13.93 15.37
CA THR A 141 -8.74 -12.90 15.27
C THR A 141 -8.83 -12.03 16.52
N ASP A 142 -8.67 -12.63 17.70
CA ASP A 142 -8.74 -11.94 18.98
C ASP A 142 -7.60 -10.93 19.17
N PHE A 143 -6.44 -11.19 18.57
CA PHE A 143 -5.26 -10.33 18.69
C PHE A 143 -5.58 -8.90 18.27
N TYR A 144 -6.25 -8.73 17.13
CA TYR A 144 -6.63 -7.41 16.63
C TYR A 144 -8.04 -6.95 17.05
N ASN A 145 -8.73 -7.64 17.96
CA ASN A 145 -10.14 -7.40 18.34
C ASN A 145 -11.16 -7.67 17.21
N ALA A 146 -10.91 -8.70 16.40
CA ALA A 146 -11.78 -9.11 15.30
C ALA A 146 -12.16 -7.94 14.36
N GLN A 147 -13.33 -8.02 13.72
CA GLN A 147 -13.80 -7.01 12.76
C GLN A 147 -13.83 -5.58 13.35
N ALA A 148 -14.23 -5.42 14.61
CA ALA A 148 -14.32 -4.10 15.24
C ALA A 148 -12.96 -3.39 15.33
N GLY A 149 -11.88 -4.16 15.49
CA GLY A 149 -10.53 -3.62 15.43
C GLY A 149 -10.15 -3.17 14.03
N LEU A 150 -10.44 -3.97 13.00
CA LEU A 150 -10.11 -3.62 11.61
C LEU A 150 -10.81 -2.31 11.17
N GLU A 151 -12.10 -2.16 11.49
CA GLU A 151 -12.87 -0.94 11.21
C GLU A 151 -12.31 0.28 11.95
N ARG A 152 -11.93 0.10 13.22
CA ARG A 152 -11.35 1.17 14.02
C ARG A 152 -10.02 1.63 13.43
N GLU A 153 -9.14 0.73 13.01
CA GLU A 153 -7.82 1.12 12.53
C GLU A 153 -7.86 1.81 11.16
N ILE A 154 -8.76 1.42 10.25
CA ILE A 154 -8.98 2.18 9.02
C ILE A 154 -9.43 3.61 9.34
N ARG A 155 -10.39 3.76 10.25
CA ARG A 155 -10.91 5.08 10.67
C ARG A 155 -9.83 5.93 11.35
N ASP A 156 -9.15 5.36 12.32
CA ASP A 156 -8.13 6.01 13.13
C ASP A 156 -6.90 6.37 12.28
N PHE A 157 -6.60 5.59 11.24
CA PHE A 157 -5.52 5.93 10.31
C PHE A 157 -5.74 7.31 9.68
N TYR A 158 -6.94 7.60 9.16
CA TYR A 158 -7.23 8.90 8.57
C TYR A 158 -7.12 10.02 9.60
N THR A 159 -7.62 9.81 10.83
CA THR A 159 -7.48 10.78 11.91
C THR A 159 -6.02 11.04 12.27
N LYS A 160 -5.21 9.98 12.44
CA LYS A 160 -3.77 10.08 12.69
C LYS A 160 -3.05 10.86 11.58
N GLN A 161 -3.43 10.64 10.31
CA GLN A 161 -2.84 11.40 9.20
C GLN A 161 -3.22 12.88 9.26
N LEU A 162 -4.47 13.21 9.62
CA LEU A 162 -4.89 14.60 9.81
C LEU A 162 -4.13 15.28 10.95
N ASP A 163 -3.89 14.58 12.05
CA ASP A 163 -3.16 15.12 13.20
C ASP A 163 -1.67 15.38 12.88
N LEU A 164 -1.10 14.67 11.90
CA LEU A 164 0.27 14.89 11.43
C LEU A 164 0.39 16.05 10.42
N LEU A 165 -0.72 16.53 9.84
CA LEU A 165 -0.70 17.60 8.84
C LEU A 165 -0.13 18.93 9.36
N PRO A 166 -0.48 19.44 10.57
CA PRO A 166 0.05 20.69 11.07
C PRO A 166 1.58 20.72 11.12
N GLU A 167 2.20 19.65 11.63
CA GLU A 167 3.66 19.53 11.65
C GLU A 167 4.27 19.42 10.26
N ALA A 168 3.68 18.60 9.39
CA ALA A 168 4.18 18.40 8.03
C ALA A 168 4.10 19.70 7.20
N PHE A 169 3.01 20.45 7.36
CA PHE A 169 2.81 21.76 6.74
C PHE A 169 3.82 22.78 7.26
N ALA A 170 4.04 22.84 8.58
CA ALA A 170 5.03 23.71 9.18
C ALA A 170 6.46 23.40 8.70
N ARG A 171 6.83 22.12 8.56
CA ARG A 171 8.14 21.72 8.01
C ARG A 171 8.32 22.14 6.55
N ARG A 172 7.27 22.07 5.73
CA ARG A 172 7.35 22.39 4.29
C ARG A 172 7.26 23.89 3.98
N THR A 173 6.47 24.64 4.75
CA THR A 173 6.16 26.06 4.43
C THR A 173 6.71 27.05 5.44
N GLY A 174 7.18 26.59 6.60
CA GLY A 174 7.63 27.44 7.71
C GLY A 174 6.49 28.17 8.44
N LYS A 175 5.22 27.86 8.13
CA LYS A 175 4.03 28.48 8.73
C LYS A 175 3.26 27.46 9.53
N VAL A 176 2.73 27.86 10.69
CA VAL A 176 1.84 27.03 11.50
C VAL A 176 0.43 27.12 10.91
N LEU A 177 -0.24 25.97 10.74
CA LEU A 177 -1.68 25.93 10.47
C LEU A 177 -2.41 26.31 11.76
N GLU A 178 -3.11 27.44 11.76
CA GLU A 178 -4.08 27.82 12.81
C GLU A 178 -5.37 26.99 12.69
#